data_AF-A0A9E3U1I9-F1
#
_entry.id   AF-A0A9E3U1I9-F1
#
_cell.length_a   1.000
_cell.length_b   1.000
_cell.length_c   1.000
_cell.angle_alpha   90.00
_cell.angle_beta   90.00
_cell.angle_gamma   90.00
#
_symmetry.space_group_name_H-M   'P 1'
#
loop_
_entity.id
_entity.type
_entity.pdbx_description
1 polymer ?
#
loop_
_entity_poly.entity_id
_entity_poly.type
_entity_poly.pdbx_seq_one_letter_code
_entity_poly.pdbx_strand_id
1 'polypeptide(L)'
;MTARSQSQAMKQTAAAPTSNYDGALLIGVDCALAGVVFIAPLLMGGRHPLGEAAYVALVVVATTLWCARCALHQAAPLRKCGLEIPLAAACGLLLLQLTALPVGVIDQLSSLHAELLPTWRGQPGGGWPLLSFHPAATRAALTLLLAHAMLFWLVVQRANTIDEGERLLRWLGWAAVGMAGVGLAQLATGAQKFLWVYEHPQRIASGVVHGAFSNENHMAHFLALGIGPLVWSLTHSGGAAGAKPQRGRRSPSPWAGGSNMAQTAAQIPRPLAALAVVALAGLLTLSRGGVLVMLLAGALATTLYVRQGLLSRRGLWTLGGAALVVAGLIGAFGYEPLRAEMSSWSTGSLEQLDQSSARRYLWFANWQAFIRSPWLGSGANTHADVYQAYYPRFWPLEYQHADNGYLELAAETGVVGLGLALVVLG
;
A
#
# COMPACT_ATOMS: atom_id res chain seq x y z
N MET A 1 -51.16 -14.06 -39.85
CA MET A 1 -50.43 -14.92 -38.91
C MET A 1 -48.95 -15.05 -39.35
N THR A 2 -48.30 -13.94 -39.68
CA THR A 2 -46.96 -13.94 -40.30
C THR A 2 -46.38 -12.53 -40.20
N ALA A 3 -45.52 -12.30 -39.20
CA ALA A 3 -44.59 -11.16 -39.05
C ALA A 3 -43.97 -11.16 -37.63
N ARG A 4 -44.71 -11.63 -36.62
CA ARG A 4 -44.24 -11.67 -35.23
C ARG A 4 -43.33 -12.84 -34.88
N SER A 5 -43.32 -13.94 -35.64
CA SER A 5 -42.47 -15.10 -35.32
C SER A 5 -41.02 -14.99 -35.83
N GLN A 6 -40.75 -14.13 -36.83
CA GLN A 6 -39.38 -13.93 -37.33
C GLN A 6 -38.58 -12.91 -36.50
N SER A 7 -39.25 -11.96 -35.83
CA SER A 7 -38.58 -10.97 -34.97
C SER A 7 -38.05 -11.57 -33.65
N GLN A 8 -38.53 -12.74 -33.23
CA GLN A 8 -37.99 -13.43 -32.06
C GLN A 8 -36.85 -14.39 -32.41
N ALA A 9 -36.69 -14.77 -33.68
CA ALA A 9 -35.61 -15.66 -34.12
C ALA A 9 -34.25 -14.95 -34.32
N MET A 10 -34.23 -13.63 -34.51
CA MET A 10 -32.98 -12.86 -34.69
C MET A 10 -32.43 -12.20 -33.41
N LYS A 11 -33.07 -12.40 -32.24
CA LYS A 11 -32.58 -11.93 -30.93
C LYS A 11 -32.16 -13.07 -29.99
N GLN A 12 -31.86 -14.22 -30.56
CA GLN A 12 -31.06 -15.27 -29.91
C GLN A 12 -29.78 -15.46 -30.71
N THR A 13 -28.93 -14.43 -30.75
CA THR A 13 -27.48 -14.71 -30.79
C THR A 13 -27.19 -15.46 -29.51
N ALA A 14 -27.09 -16.79 -29.65
CA ALA A 14 -26.65 -17.69 -28.62
C ALA A 14 -25.41 -17.07 -27.96
N ALA A 15 -25.52 -16.71 -26.68
CA ALA A 15 -24.34 -16.53 -25.86
C ALA A 15 -23.58 -17.86 -25.95
N ALA A 16 -22.47 -17.85 -26.68
CA ALA A 16 -21.61 -19.02 -26.79
C ALA A 16 -21.36 -19.54 -25.37
N PRO A 17 -21.42 -20.87 -25.12
CA PRO A 17 -21.14 -21.41 -23.80
C PRO A 17 -19.79 -20.85 -23.36
N THR A 18 -19.77 -20.12 -22.25
CA THR A 18 -18.54 -19.63 -21.65
C THR A 18 -17.63 -20.83 -21.47
N SER A 19 -16.62 -20.92 -22.34
CA SER A 19 -15.65 -22.00 -22.38
C SER A 19 -15.11 -22.21 -20.96
N ASN A 20 -15.03 -23.45 -20.48
CA ASN A 20 -14.49 -23.80 -19.14
C ASN A 20 -13.12 -23.15 -18.88
N TYR A 21 -12.37 -22.81 -19.94
CA TYR A 21 -11.09 -22.13 -19.85
C TYR A 21 -11.20 -20.63 -19.49
N ASP A 22 -12.27 -19.92 -19.84
CA ASP A 22 -12.47 -18.50 -19.46
C ASP A 22 -12.56 -18.33 -17.95
N GLY A 23 -13.42 -19.14 -17.33
CA GLY A 23 -13.61 -19.16 -15.88
C GLY A 23 -12.31 -19.53 -15.17
N ALA A 24 -11.60 -20.54 -15.67
CA ALA A 24 -10.32 -20.96 -15.10
C ALA A 24 -9.25 -19.86 -15.17
N LEU A 25 -9.12 -19.16 -16.30
CA LEU A 25 -8.17 -18.05 -16.46
C LEU A 25 -8.52 -16.88 -15.53
N LEU A 26 -9.81 -16.53 -15.43
CA LEU A 26 -10.25 -15.46 -14.55
C LEU A 26 -10.03 -15.78 -13.07
N ILE A 27 -10.30 -17.03 -12.66
CA ILE A 27 -9.98 -17.51 -11.30
C ILE A 27 -8.47 -17.41 -11.07
N GLY A 28 -7.64 -17.80 -12.04
CA GLY A 28 -6.19 -17.67 -11.94
C GLY A 28 -5.73 -16.22 -11.75
N VAL A 29 -6.31 -15.27 -12.49
CA VAL A 29 -6.08 -13.82 -12.29
C VAL A 29 -6.47 -13.39 -10.88
N ASP A 30 -7.66 -13.76 -10.43
CA ASP A 30 -8.16 -13.41 -9.09
C ASP A 30 -7.31 -14.02 -7.97
N CYS A 31 -6.84 -15.26 -8.14
CA CYS A 31 -5.92 -15.92 -7.21
C CYS A 31 -4.56 -15.19 -7.14
N ALA A 32 -4.00 -14.79 -8.29
CA ALA A 32 -2.74 -14.07 -8.33
C ALA A 32 -2.86 -12.67 -7.72
N LEU A 33 -3.96 -11.94 -7.99
CA LEU A 33 -4.26 -10.65 -7.36
C LEU A 33 -4.48 -10.80 -5.85
N ALA A 34 -5.19 -11.84 -5.40
CA ALA A 34 -5.29 -12.16 -3.98
C ALA A 34 -3.90 -12.46 -3.38
N GLY A 35 -3.04 -13.16 -4.10
CA GLY A 35 -1.63 -13.36 -3.72
C GLY A 35 -0.90 -12.03 -3.50
N VAL A 36 -1.08 -11.05 -4.39
CA VAL A 36 -0.48 -9.70 -4.23
C VAL A 36 -0.97 -9.02 -2.95
N VAL A 37 -2.25 -9.16 -2.61
CA VAL A 37 -2.86 -8.47 -1.46
C VAL A 37 -2.57 -9.19 -0.13
N PHE A 38 -2.54 -10.52 -0.11
CA PHE A 38 -2.44 -11.32 1.12
C PHE A 38 -1.07 -11.95 1.35
N ILE A 39 -0.38 -12.38 0.29
CA ILE A 39 0.86 -13.17 0.40
C ILE A 39 2.09 -12.29 0.28
N ALA A 40 2.15 -11.38 -0.70
CA ALA A 40 3.32 -10.52 -0.86
C ALA A 40 3.67 -9.69 0.41
N PRO A 41 2.69 -9.13 1.16
CA PRO A 41 2.99 -8.41 2.40
C PRO A 41 3.54 -9.31 3.52
N LEU A 42 3.23 -10.61 3.53
CA LEU A 42 3.79 -11.55 4.52
C LEU A 42 5.30 -11.76 4.31
N LEU A 43 5.82 -11.50 3.11
CA LEU A 43 7.24 -11.60 2.80
C LEU A 43 7.96 -10.30 3.18
N MET A 44 7.99 -10.03 4.49
CA MET A 44 8.64 -8.87 5.11
C MET A 44 8.11 -7.52 4.59
N GLY A 45 6.79 -7.39 4.47
CA GLY A 45 6.14 -6.19 3.94
C GLY A 45 6.38 -5.96 2.44
N GLY A 46 6.86 -6.97 1.71
CA GLY A 46 7.15 -6.89 0.27
C GLY A 46 8.48 -6.22 -0.09
N ARG A 47 9.25 -5.74 0.90
CA ARG A 47 10.55 -5.07 0.68
C ARG A 47 11.73 -6.04 0.64
N HIS A 48 11.61 -7.20 1.30
CA HIS A 48 12.68 -8.19 1.25
C HIS A 48 12.83 -8.71 -0.19
N PRO A 49 14.03 -9.05 -0.68
CA PRO A 49 14.22 -9.50 -2.07
C PRO A 49 13.29 -10.65 -2.50
N LEU A 50 13.00 -11.57 -1.56
CA LEU A 50 12.01 -12.63 -1.79
C LEU A 50 10.57 -12.10 -1.93
N GLY A 51 10.22 -11.07 -1.17
CA GLY A 51 8.92 -10.39 -1.26
C GLY A 51 8.76 -9.62 -2.58
N GLU A 52 9.80 -8.90 -3.00
CA GLU A 52 9.83 -8.23 -4.31
C GLU A 52 9.70 -9.25 -5.44
N ALA A 53 10.47 -10.34 -5.41
CA ALA A 53 10.40 -11.40 -6.41
C ALA A 53 9.01 -12.05 -6.46
N ALA A 54 8.42 -12.36 -5.30
CA ALA A 54 7.07 -12.93 -5.24
C ALA A 54 6.01 -11.95 -5.76
N TYR A 55 6.11 -10.67 -5.40
CA TYR A 55 5.24 -9.61 -5.91
C TYR A 55 5.31 -9.52 -7.43
N VAL A 56 6.51 -9.38 -8.00
CA VAL A 56 6.72 -9.30 -9.45
C VAL A 56 6.17 -10.57 -10.14
N ALA A 57 6.48 -11.75 -9.61
CA ALA A 57 6.01 -13.02 -10.18
C ALA A 57 4.48 -13.11 -10.20
N LEU A 58 3.81 -12.76 -9.10
CA LEU A 58 2.34 -12.78 -9.00
C LEU A 58 1.71 -11.80 -9.99
N VAL A 59 2.25 -10.59 -10.12
CA VAL A 59 1.76 -9.59 -11.08
C VAL A 59 1.96 -10.05 -12.52
N VAL A 60 3.13 -10.61 -12.85
CA VAL A 60 3.43 -11.13 -14.19
C VAL A 60 2.49 -12.29 -14.54
N VAL A 61 2.27 -13.23 -13.62
CA VAL A 61 1.31 -14.33 -13.79
C VAL A 61 -0.10 -13.79 -14.02
N ALA A 62 -0.58 -12.89 -13.17
CA ALA A 62 -1.92 -12.31 -13.28
C ALA A 62 -2.11 -11.59 -14.63
N THR A 63 -1.13 -10.79 -15.05
CA THR A 63 -1.16 -10.05 -16.31
C THR A 63 -1.11 -10.99 -17.51
N THR A 64 -0.28 -12.04 -17.45
CA THR A 64 -0.16 -13.05 -18.51
C THR A 64 -1.48 -13.82 -18.68
N LEU A 65 -2.10 -14.26 -17.59
CA LEU A 65 -3.39 -14.95 -17.61
C LEU A 65 -4.49 -14.04 -18.17
N TRP A 66 -4.48 -12.76 -17.81
CA TRP A 66 -5.40 -11.77 -18.36
C TRP A 66 -5.22 -11.59 -19.87
N CYS A 67 -3.98 -11.39 -20.34
CA CYS A 67 -3.68 -11.26 -21.77
C CYS A 67 -4.05 -12.53 -22.56
N ALA A 68 -3.77 -13.71 -22.01
CA ALA A 68 -4.16 -14.99 -22.60
C ALA A 68 -5.69 -15.09 -22.73
N ARG A 69 -6.42 -14.70 -21.68
CA ARG A 69 -7.89 -14.63 -21.71
C ARG A 69 -8.38 -13.69 -22.82
N CYS A 70 -7.83 -12.48 -22.92
CA CYS A 70 -8.19 -11.53 -23.97
C CYS A 70 -7.94 -12.07 -25.38
N ALA A 71 -6.79 -12.72 -25.61
CA ALA A 71 -6.42 -13.29 -26.90
C ALA A 71 -7.35 -14.45 -27.30
N LEU A 72 -7.72 -15.30 -26.35
CA LEU A 72 -8.58 -16.47 -26.60
C LEU A 72 -10.05 -16.11 -26.79
N HIS A 73 -10.54 -15.06 -26.11
CA HIS A 73 -11.96 -14.69 -26.13
C HIS A 73 -12.32 -13.53 -27.06
N GLN A 74 -11.35 -12.96 -27.80
CA GLN A 74 -11.53 -11.68 -28.50
C GLN A 74 -12.26 -10.66 -27.61
N ALA A 75 -11.81 -10.60 -26.34
CA ALA A 75 -12.55 -9.91 -25.30
C ALA A 75 -12.71 -8.42 -25.63
N ALA A 76 -13.69 -7.80 -24.95
CA ALA A 76 -14.02 -6.38 -25.05
C ALA A 76 -12.78 -5.47 -25.15
N PRO A 77 -12.89 -4.32 -25.86
CA PRO A 77 -11.75 -3.43 -26.07
C PRO A 77 -11.08 -3.04 -24.75
N LEU A 78 -9.75 -3.08 -24.74
CA LEU A 78 -8.95 -2.67 -23.58
C LEU A 78 -9.33 -1.25 -23.16
N ARG A 79 -9.63 -1.09 -21.87
CA ARG A 79 -10.00 0.20 -21.32
C ARG A 79 -8.74 1.07 -21.22
N LYS A 80 -8.82 2.28 -21.75
CA LYS A 80 -7.77 3.29 -21.61
C LYS A 80 -8.18 4.30 -20.55
N CYS A 81 -7.30 4.62 -19.62
CA CYS A 81 -7.53 5.59 -18.54
C CYS A 81 -6.66 6.84 -18.67
N GLY A 82 -5.75 6.90 -19.65
CA GLY A 82 -4.83 8.01 -19.88
C GLY A 82 -3.54 7.92 -19.06
N LEU A 83 -3.59 7.26 -17.90
CA LEU A 83 -2.43 7.05 -17.03
C LEU A 83 -1.40 6.07 -17.60
N GLU A 84 -1.71 5.35 -18.68
CA GLU A 84 -0.74 4.52 -19.39
C GLU A 84 0.42 5.36 -19.94
N ILE A 85 0.17 6.60 -20.36
CA ILE A 85 1.18 7.50 -20.93
C ILE A 85 2.20 7.94 -19.88
N PRO A 86 1.82 8.55 -18.73
CA PRO A 86 2.80 8.95 -17.71
C PRO A 86 3.53 7.75 -17.10
N LEU A 87 2.88 6.58 -16.96
CA LEU A 87 3.55 5.36 -16.50
C LEU A 87 4.59 4.86 -17.51
N ALA A 88 4.25 4.85 -18.81
CA ALA A 88 5.20 4.52 -19.86
C ALA A 88 6.35 5.53 -19.94
N ALA A 89 6.06 6.82 -19.76
CA ALA A 89 7.08 7.87 -19.71
C ALA A 89 8.01 7.70 -18.48
N ALA A 90 7.48 7.30 -17.32
CA ALA A 90 8.29 7.01 -16.14
C ALA A 90 9.21 5.80 -16.37
N CYS A 91 8.73 4.75 -17.03
CA CYS A 91 9.58 3.63 -17.46
C CYS A 91 10.64 4.09 -18.47
N GLY A 92 10.26 4.95 -19.41
CA GLY A 92 11.17 5.56 -20.38
C GLY A 92 12.26 6.42 -19.74
N LEU A 93 11.94 7.14 -18.65
CA LEU A 93 12.91 7.89 -17.87
C LEU A 93 13.96 6.97 -17.23
N LEU A 94 13.53 5.88 -16.58
CA LEU A 94 14.47 4.92 -15.99
C LEU A 94 15.30 4.19 -17.06
N LEU A 95 14.71 3.89 -18.23
CA LEU A 95 15.47 3.38 -19.37
C LEU A 95 16.52 4.38 -19.83
N LEU A 96 16.17 5.67 -19.95
CA LEU A 96 17.11 6.74 -20.28
C LEU A 96 18.26 6.82 -19.25
N GLN A 97 17.95 6.69 -17.96
CA GLN A 97 18.97 6.64 -16.90
C GLN A 97 19.97 5.48 -17.06
N LEU A 98 19.54 4.40 -17.72
CA LEU A 98 20.31 3.19 -18.01
C LEU A 98 20.93 3.18 -19.42
N THR A 99 20.64 4.18 -20.26
CA THR A 99 21.25 4.28 -21.59
C THR A 99 22.62 4.91 -21.54
N ALA A 100 23.56 4.37 -22.33
CA ALA A 100 24.88 4.96 -22.49
C ALA A 100 24.76 6.27 -23.29
N LEU A 101 25.13 7.39 -22.66
CA LEU A 101 25.13 8.73 -23.24
C LEU A 101 26.57 9.28 -23.35
N PRO A 102 26.84 10.16 -24.33
CA PRO A 102 28.11 10.88 -24.36
C PRO A 102 28.31 11.71 -23.08
N VAL A 103 29.53 11.72 -22.54
CA VAL A 103 29.85 12.43 -21.28
C VAL A 103 29.47 13.92 -21.34
N GLY A 104 29.64 14.57 -22.49
CA GLY A 104 29.23 15.97 -22.66
C GLY A 104 27.73 16.22 -22.52
N VAL A 105 26.88 15.22 -22.82
CA VAL A 105 25.43 15.29 -22.59
C VAL A 105 25.13 15.12 -21.10
N ILE A 106 25.81 14.19 -20.42
CA ILE A 106 25.67 13.96 -18.97
C ILE A 106 26.05 15.22 -18.20
N ASP A 107 27.17 15.87 -18.55
CA ASP A 107 27.64 17.09 -17.89
C ASP A 107 26.69 18.28 -18.07
N GLN A 108 25.96 18.35 -19.19
CA GLN A 108 24.91 19.37 -19.39
C GLN A 108 23.66 19.10 -18.55
N LEU A 109 23.31 17.83 -18.35
CA LEU A 109 22.12 17.42 -17.61
C LEU A 109 22.34 17.40 -16.09
N SER A 110 23.58 17.18 -15.65
CA SER A 110 23.93 16.93 -14.26
C SER A 110 25.37 17.38 -13.97
N SER A 111 25.53 18.32 -13.03
CA SER A 111 26.83 18.63 -12.41
C SER A 111 27.24 17.63 -11.33
N LEU A 112 26.43 16.61 -11.04
CA LEU A 112 26.75 15.61 -10.03
C LEU A 112 27.90 14.67 -10.45
N HIS A 113 27.96 14.29 -11.74
CA HIS A 113 28.96 13.37 -12.29
C HIS A 113 30.39 13.96 -12.31
N ALA A 114 30.57 15.13 -12.93
CA ALA A 114 30.79 16.28 -12.05
C ALA A 114 31.84 16.15 -10.94
N GLU A 115 31.21 16.19 -9.78
CA GLU A 115 31.74 16.34 -8.45
C GLU A 115 32.09 14.99 -7.84
N LEU A 116 31.27 13.96 -8.11
CA LEU A 116 31.39 12.65 -7.47
C LEU A 116 32.31 11.68 -8.21
N LEU A 117 32.47 11.81 -9.53
CA LEU A 117 33.32 10.92 -10.34
C LEU A 117 34.42 11.69 -11.10
N PRO A 118 35.24 12.54 -10.44
CA PRO A 118 36.21 13.39 -11.12
C PRO A 118 37.32 12.57 -11.83
N THR A 119 37.67 11.40 -11.29
CA THR A 119 38.73 10.53 -11.83
C THR A 119 38.30 9.72 -13.05
N TRP A 120 36.98 9.58 -13.28
CA TRP A 120 36.39 8.93 -14.44
C TRP A 120 36.28 9.90 -15.63
N ARG A 121 36.93 11.07 -15.56
CA ARG A 121 36.90 12.08 -16.62
C ARG A 121 38.22 12.11 -17.38
N GLY A 122 38.13 12.31 -18.69
CA GLY A 122 39.30 12.56 -19.54
C GLY A 122 40.21 11.34 -19.76
N GLN A 123 39.82 10.14 -19.32
CA GLN A 123 40.60 8.94 -19.61
C GLN A 123 40.24 8.38 -21.00
N PRO A 124 41.23 8.00 -21.83
CA PRO A 124 40.97 7.31 -23.09
C PRO A 124 40.20 6.01 -22.83
N GLY A 125 38.95 5.92 -23.30
CA GLY A 125 38.07 4.76 -23.07
C GLY A 125 37.44 4.67 -21.67
N GLY A 126 37.68 5.65 -20.79
CA GLY A 126 37.23 5.65 -19.40
C GLY A 126 36.35 6.87 -19.10
N GLY A 127 35.04 6.67 -19.17
CA GLY A 127 34.02 7.61 -18.71
C GLY A 127 32.84 6.83 -18.18
N TRP A 128 32.22 7.28 -17.09
CA TRP A 128 30.95 6.70 -16.65
C TRP A 128 29.85 7.15 -17.62
N PRO A 129 29.33 6.26 -18.49
CA PRO A 129 28.51 6.68 -19.61
C PRO A 129 27.01 6.69 -19.27
N LEU A 130 26.63 6.50 -18.00
CA LEU A 130 25.24 6.36 -17.57
C LEU A 130 24.87 7.55 -16.67
N LEU A 131 23.60 7.96 -16.69
CA LEU A 131 23.10 8.96 -15.73
C LEU A 131 22.90 8.34 -14.33
N SER A 132 22.58 7.05 -14.27
CA SER A 132 22.47 6.34 -13.00
C SER A 132 23.85 6.07 -12.42
N PHE A 133 24.05 6.46 -11.15
CA PHE A 133 25.25 6.10 -10.37
C PHE A 133 25.26 4.62 -9.97
N HIS A 134 24.10 3.97 -9.90
CA HIS A 134 23.97 2.56 -9.54
C HIS A 134 23.02 1.83 -10.51
N PRO A 135 23.53 1.36 -11.66
CA PRO A 135 22.69 0.82 -12.73
C PRO A 135 21.96 -0.46 -12.32
N ALA A 136 22.52 -1.26 -11.42
CA ALA A 136 21.85 -2.45 -10.88
C ALA A 136 20.62 -2.08 -10.05
N ALA A 137 20.74 -1.08 -9.16
CA ALA A 137 19.63 -0.58 -8.37
C ALA A 137 18.55 0.07 -9.25
N THR A 138 18.94 0.86 -10.27
CA THR A 138 17.98 1.45 -11.21
C THR A 138 17.26 0.39 -12.07
N ARG A 139 17.92 -0.72 -12.44
CA ARG A 139 17.26 -1.86 -13.11
C ARG A 139 16.25 -2.56 -12.21
N ALA A 140 16.58 -2.73 -10.92
CA ALA A 140 15.63 -3.27 -9.94
C ALA A 140 14.43 -2.33 -9.77
N ALA A 141 14.66 -1.02 -9.65
CA ALA A 141 13.61 -0.01 -9.60
C ALA A 141 12.73 -0.02 -10.86
N LEU A 142 13.31 -0.16 -12.05
CA LEU A 142 12.57 -0.28 -13.31
C LEU A 142 11.69 -1.54 -13.32
N THR A 143 12.21 -2.67 -12.82
CA THR A 143 11.45 -3.92 -12.71
C THR A 143 10.25 -3.75 -11.77
N LEU A 144 10.45 -3.11 -10.62
CA LEU A 144 9.37 -2.80 -9.70
C LEU A 144 8.37 -1.81 -10.29
N LEU A 145 8.82 -0.75 -10.96
CA LEU A 145 7.94 0.22 -11.62
C LEU A 145 7.07 -0.44 -12.70
N LEU A 146 7.67 -1.31 -13.52
CA LEU A 146 6.94 -2.10 -14.52
C LEU A 146 5.89 -2.99 -13.86
N ALA A 147 6.23 -3.68 -12.76
CA ALA A 147 5.26 -4.49 -12.01
C ALA A 147 4.12 -3.62 -11.44
N HIS A 148 4.40 -2.45 -10.87
CA HIS A 148 3.35 -1.54 -10.41
C HIS A 148 2.47 -1.03 -11.55
N ALA A 149 3.05 -0.69 -12.71
CA ALA A 149 2.30 -0.27 -13.90
C ALA A 149 1.42 -1.40 -14.44
N MET A 150 1.93 -2.64 -14.48
CA MET A 150 1.17 -3.84 -14.87
C MET A 150 0.03 -4.12 -13.91
N LEU A 151 0.27 -4.04 -12.59
CA LEU A 151 -0.76 -4.21 -11.57
C LEU A 151 -1.85 -3.15 -11.70
N PHE A 152 -1.48 -1.88 -11.83
CA PHE A 152 -2.43 -0.79 -12.05
C PHE A 152 -3.28 -1.03 -13.30
N TRP A 153 -2.63 -1.30 -14.44
CA TRP A 153 -3.31 -1.60 -15.68
C TRP A 153 -4.27 -2.80 -15.53
N LEU A 154 -3.80 -3.89 -14.93
CA LEU A 154 -4.59 -5.08 -14.69
C LEU A 154 -5.80 -4.80 -13.80
N VAL A 155 -5.65 -4.02 -12.72
CA VAL A 155 -6.77 -3.64 -11.85
C VAL A 155 -7.79 -2.79 -12.61
N VAL A 156 -7.35 -1.84 -13.45
CA VAL A 156 -8.23 -1.06 -14.32
C VAL A 156 -9.01 -1.95 -15.30
N GLN A 157 -8.36 -2.97 -15.87
CA GLN A 157 -9.04 -3.92 -16.75
C GLN A 157 -9.94 -4.92 -15.99
N ARG A 158 -9.58 -5.29 -14.76
CA ARG A 158 -10.24 -6.34 -13.96
C ARG A 158 -11.44 -5.83 -13.19
N ALA A 159 -11.40 -4.61 -12.67
CA ALA A 159 -12.46 -4.00 -11.88
C ALA A 159 -13.46 -3.27 -12.79
N ASN A 160 -14.16 -4.03 -13.63
CA ASN A 160 -15.11 -3.47 -14.60
C ASN A 160 -16.52 -3.30 -14.04
N THR A 161 -16.86 -4.05 -12.99
CA THR A 161 -18.14 -3.90 -12.28
C THR A 161 -17.93 -3.37 -10.86
N ILE A 162 -19.00 -2.79 -10.30
CA ILE A 162 -19.01 -2.34 -8.90
C ILE A 162 -18.70 -3.52 -7.97
N ASP A 163 -19.33 -4.68 -8.19
CA ASP A 163 -19.12 -5.89 -7.38
C ASP A 163 -17.66 -6.35 -7.36
N GLU A 164 -16.95 -6.20 -8.49
CA GLU A 164 -15.53 -6.54 -8.61
C GLU A 164 -14.64 -5.54 -7.86
N GLY A 165 -14.93 -4.24 -7.97
CA GLY A 165 -14.26 -3.21 -7.18
C GLY A 165 -14.48 -3.40 -5.68
N GLU A 166 -15.71 -3.68 -5.27
CA GLU A 166 -16.08 -4.00 -3.88
C GLU A 166 -15.41 -5.28 -3.39
N ARG A 167 -15.17 -6.27 -4.26
CA ARG A 167 -14.38 -7.45 -3.90
C ARG A 167 -12.93 -7.10 -3.60
N LEU A 168 -12.28 -6.25 -4.41
CA LEU A 168 -10.92 -5.79 -4.14
C LEU A 168 -10.84 -4.99 -2.84
N LEU A 169 -11.80 -4.10 -2.57
CA LEU A 169 -11.89 -3.38 -1.29
C LEU A 169 -12.02 -4.35 -0.11
N ARG A 170 -12.88 -5.38 -0.21
CA ARG A 170 -12.98 -6.43 0.82
C ARG A 170 -11.66 -7.15 1.05
N TRP A 171 -10.92 -7.47 -0.01
CA TRP A 171 -9.61 -8.11 0.13
C TRP A 171 -8.63 -7.22 0.88
N LEU A 172 -8.55 -5.92 0.57
CA LEU A 172 -7.72 -4.96 1.31
C LEU A 172 -8.10 -4.88 2.79
N GLY A 173 -9.40 -4.79 3.08
CA GLY A 173 -9.91 -4.81 4.45
C GLY A 173 -9.51 -6.08 5.21
N TRP A 174 -9.71 -7.25 4.61
CA TRP A 174 -9.33 -8.52 5.24
C TRP A 174 -7.83 -8.73 5.36
N ALA A 175 -7.03 -8.21 4.42
CA ALA A 175 -5.58 -8.27 4.51
C ALA A 175 -5.07 -7.43 5.69
N ALA A 176 -5.62 -6.23 5.88
CA ALA A 176 -5.32 -5.39 7.04
C ALA A 176 -5.72 -6.08 8.36
N VAL A 177 -6.91 -6.70 8.42
CA VAL A 177 -7.35 -7.46 9.61
C VAL A 177 -6.44 -8.65 9.89
N GLY A 178 -6.09 -9.43 8.86
CA GLY A 178 -5.19 -10.57 8.99
C GLY A 178 -3.82 -10.15 9.52
N MET A 179 -3.25 -9.09 8.95
CA MET A 179 -1.96 -8.57 9.37
C MET A 179 -1.99 -7.96 10.77
N ALA A 180 -3.07 -7.25 11.13
CA ALA A 180 -3.31 -6.77 12.49
C ALA A 180 -3.34 -7.94 13.49
N GLY A 181 -4.05 -9.02 13.14
CA GLY A 181 -4.09 -10.24 13.94
C GLY A 181 -2.71 -10.87 14.14
N VAL A 182 -1.92 -11.00 13.06
CA VAL A 182 -0.54 -11.50 13.12
C VAL A 182 0.32 -10.63 14.02
N GLY A 183 0.28 -9.31 13.85
CA GLY A 183 1.09 -8.40 14.66
C GLY A 183 0.70 -8.39 16.14
N LEU A 184 -0.60 -8.45 16.45
CA LEU A 184 -1.09 -8.59 17.83
C LEU A 184 -0.69 -9.94 18.45
N ALA A 185 -0.72 -11.02 17.67
CA ALA A 185 -0.28 -12.33 18.14
C ALA A 185 1.23 -12.37 18.41
N GLN A 186 2.04 -11.73 17.57
CA GLN A 186 3.48 -11.59 17.83
C GLN A 186 3.75 -10.80 19.10
N LEU A 187 3.02 -9.70 19.33
CA LEU A 187 3.14 -8.92 20.56
C LEU A 187 2.74 -9.76 21.78
N ALA A 188 1.59 -10.44 21.73
CA ALA A 188 1.08 -11.26 22.83
C ALA A 188 1.98 -12.45 23.19
N THR A 189 2.66 -13.04 22.19
CA THR A 189 3.60 -14.15 22.40
C THR A 189 5.02 -13.70 22.75
N GLY A 190 5.30 -12.38 22.76
CA GLY A 190 6.65 -11.86 22.98
C GLY A 190 7.64 -12.28 21.89
N ALA A 191 7.17 -12.46 20.66
CA ALA A 191 7.96 -13.00 19.55
C ALA A 191 9.20 -12.12 19.27
N GLN A 192 10.38 -12.74 19.31
CA GLN A 192 11.64 -12.04 18.98
C GLN A 192 11.88 -11.97 17.47
N LYS A 193 11.33 -12.93 16.72
CA LYS A 193 11.46 -13.09 15.26
C LYS A 193 10.20 -12.64 14.53
N PHE A 194 10.37 -12.05 13.35
CA PHE A 194 9.27 -11.70 12.45
C PHE A 194 8.59 -12.99 11.96
N LEU A 195 7.26 -13.03 12.09
CA LEU A 195 6.45 -14.21 11.79
C LEU A 195 6.96 -15.48 12.50
N TRP A 196 7.59 -15.33 13.67
CA TRP A 196 8.23 -16.41 14.46
C TRP A 196 9.41 -17.13 13.78
N VAL A 197 9.73 -16.82 12.53
CA VAL A 197 10.75 -17.55 11.76
C VAL A 197 11.94 -16.67 11.38
N TYR A 198 11.71 -15.42 10.99
CA TYR A 198 12.74 -14.56 10.42
C TYR A 198 13.39 -13.65 11.46
N GLU A 199 14.72 -13.73 11.56
CA GLU A 199 15.52 -12.88 12.43
C GLU A 199 16.10 -11.72 11.62
N HIS A 200 15.67 -10.49 11.94
CA HIS A 200 16.11 -9.31 11.19
C HIS A 200 17.44 -8.78 11.78
N PRO A 201 18.46 -8.45 10.96
CA PRO A 201 19.80 -8.11 11.45
C PRO A 201 19.86 -6.93 12.43
N GLN A 202 18.92 -5.99 12.30
CA GLN A 202 18.92 -4.71 13.02
C GLN A 202 17.66 -4.47 13.87
N ARG A 203 16.68 -5.38 13.83
CA ARG A 203 15.36 -5.16 14.43
C ARG A 203 14.86 -6.46 15.08
N ILE A 204 14.15 -6.32 16.19
CA ILE A 204 13.45 -7.42 16.86
C ILE A 204 11.95 -7.23 16.69
N ALA A 205 11.19 -8.32 16.67
CA ALA A 205 9.73 -8.26 16.47
C ALA A 205 8.93 -8.01 17.76
N SER A 206 9.59 -7.83 18.91
CA SER A 206 8.96 -7.68 20.22
C SER A 206 8.85 -6.23 20.67
N GLY A 207 7.90 -5.95 21.56
CA GLY A 207 7.74 -4.65 22.22
C GLY A 207 6.70 -3.73 21.58
N VAL A 208 6.47 -3.88 20.27
CA VAL A 208 5.43 -3.15 19.51
C VAL A 208 4.83 -4.05 18.43
N VAL A 209 3.71 -3.62 17.85
CA VAL A 209 3.07 -4.34 16.73
C VAL A 209 3.82 -4.08 15.43
N HIS A 210 4.41 -5.15 14.88
CA HIS A 210 5.10 -5.13 13.58
C HIS A 210 4.37 -5.90 12.48
N GLY A 211 3.74 -7.04 12.83
CA GLY A 211 3.30 -8.01 11.82
C GLY A 211 4.49 -8.49 10.98
N ALA A 212 4.31 -8.51 9.67
CA ALA A 212 5.39 -8.81 8.73
C ALA A 212 6.32 -7.62 8.43
N PHE A 213 6.10 -6.42 8.97
CA PHE A 213 6.88 -5.24 8.59
C PHE A 213 8.02 -4.96 9.58
N SER A 214 9.25 -4.83 9.07
CA SER A 214 10.41 -4.45 9.90
C SER A 214 10.35 -3.03 10.45
N ASN A 215 9.49 -2.17 9.89
CA ASN A 215 9.28 -0.79 10.29
C ASN A 215 7.84 -0.59 10.77
N GLU A 216 7.67 -0.03 11.96
CA GLU A 216 6.39 0.19 12.62
C GLU A 216 5.49 1.17 11.83
N ASN A 217 6.11 2.16 11.17
CA ASN A 217 5.40 3.12 10.32
C ASN A 217 4.81 2.44 9.09
N HIS A 218 5.53 1.49 8.48
CA HIS A 218 5.04 0.75 7.32
C HIS A 218 3.87 -0.17 7.69
N MET A 219 3.94 -0.81 8.86
CA MET A 219 2.81 -1.57 9.42
C MET A 219 1.58 -0.67 9.60
N ALA A 220 1.74 0.48 10.25
CA ALA A 220 0.62 1.39 10.48
C ALA A 220 0.01 1.92 9.18
N HIS A 221 0.83 2.24 8.16
CA HIS A 221 0.35 2.63 6.84
C HIS A 221 -0.42 1.49 6.14
N PHE A 222 0.06 0.24 6.23
CA PHE A 222 -0.65 -0.92 5.70
C PHE A 222 -2.01 -1.09 6.37
N LEU A 223 -2.09 -0.93 7.70
CA LEU A 223 -3.36 -0.98 8.44
C LEU A 223 -4.31 0.15 8.04
N ALA A 224 -3.78 1.35 7.78
CA ALA A 224 -4.58 2.49 7.33
C ALA A 224 -5.30 2.21 6.00
N LEU A 225 -4.69 1.46 5.07
CA LEU A 225 -5.32 1.04 3.80
C LEU A 225 -6.60 0.23 4.03
N GLY A 226 -6.70 -0.52 5.14
CA GLY A 226 -7.87 -1.31 5.49
C GLY A 226 -9.03 -0.52 6.09
N ILE A 227 -8.78 0.68 6.63
CA ILE A 227 -9.81 1.45 7.37
C ILE A 227 -10.98 1.82 6.46
N GLY A 228 -10.71 2.43 5.31
CA GLY A 228 -11.74 2.84 4.36
C GLY A 228 -12.66 1.70 3.91
N PRO A 229 -12.11 0.55 3.47
CA PRO A 229 -12.88 -0.66 3.17
C PRO A 229 -13.68 -1.22 4.35
N LEU A 230 -13.11 -1.22 5.56
CA LEU A 230 -13.82 -1.71 6.75
C LEU A 230 -14.98 -0.79 7.14
N VAL A 231 -14.79 0.53 7.06
CA VAL A 231 -15.87 1.50 7.26
C VAL A 231 -16.96 1.31 6.20
N TRP A 232 -16.58 1.09 4.94
CA TRP A 232 -17.52 0.78 3.87
C TRP A 232 -18.33 -0.51 4.14
N SER A 233 -17.71 -1.54 4.69
CA SER A 233 -18.43 -2.79 5.00
C SER A 233 -19.49 -2.64 6.11
N LEU A 234 -19.41 -1.59 6.94
CA LEU A 234 -20.47 -1.24 7.90
C LEU A 234 -21.75 -0.74 7.21
N THR A 235 -21.63 -0.10 6.04
CA THR A 235 -22.81 0.39 5.29
C THR A 235 -23.64 -0.77 4.74
N HIS A 236 -22.98 -1.88 4.37
CA HIS A 236 -23.61 -3.06 3.79
C HIS A 236 -24.11 -4.08 4.83
N SER A 237 -23.50 -4.10 6.02
CA SER A 237 -23.89 -5.03 7.11
C SER A 237 -25.23 -4.68 7.76
N GLY A 238 -25.74 -3.46 7.57
CA GLY A 238 -27.05 -3.02 8.06
C GLY A 238 -28.27 -3.63 7.34
N GLY A 239 -28.07 -4.26 6.17
CA GLY A 239 -29.15 -4.87 5.39
C GLY A 239 -29.61 -6.25 5.87
N ALA A 240 -28.74 -7.02 6.53
CA ALA A 240 -29.07 -8.36 7.01
C ALA A 240 -29.97 -8.36 8.27
N ALA A 241 -29.98 -7.25 9.02
CA ALA A 241 -30.88 -7.07 10.18
C ALA A 241 -32.31 -6.67 9.78
N GLY A 242 -32.58 -6.48 8.49
CA GLY A 242 -33.89 -6.12 7.93
C GLY A 242 -34.75 -7.30 7.48
N ALA A 243 -34.28 -8.55 7.64
CA ALA A 243 -35.15 -9.71 7.48
C ALA A 243 -36.21 -9.65 8.59
N LYS A 244 -37.44 -9.25 8.24
CA LYS A 244 -38.59 -9.22 9.14
C LYS A 244 -38.59 -10.53 9.95
N PRO A 245 -38.50 -10.49 11.29
CA PRO A 245 -38.69 -11.70 12.07
C PRO A 245 -40.09 -12.18 11.77
N GLN A 246 -40.20 -13.32 11.10
CA GLN A 246 -41.46 -14.02 10.92
C GLN A 246 -42.02 -14.21 12.32
N ARG A 247 -43.11 -13.49 12.61
CA ARG A 247 -43.77 -13.40 13.93
C ARG A 247 -44.33 -14.78 14.31
N GLY A 248 -43.45 -15.70 14.68
CA GLY A 248 -43.76 -16.92 15.39
C GLY A 248 -43.91 -16.60 16.85
N ARG A 249 -45.15 -16.57 17.32
CA ARG A 249 -45.56 -16.32 18.71
C ARG A 249 -44.94 -17.39 19.62
N ARG A 250 -43.77 -17.12 20.19
CA ARG A 250 -43.16 -17.92 21.26
C ARG A 250 -43.21 -17.13 22.57
N SER A 251 -43.86 -17.75 23.56
CA SER A 251 -44.00 -17.27 24.93
C SER A 251 -42.64 -17.02 25.59
N PRO A 252 -42.42 -15.94 26.36
CA PRO A 252 -41.19 -15.76 27.11
C PRO A 252 -41.22 -16.61 28.39
N SER A 253 -40.23 -17.50 28.53
CA SER A 253 -39.91 -18.14 29.81
C SER A 253 -39.20 -17.13 30.74
N PRO A 254 -39.61 -16.97 32.01
CA PRO A 254 -38.98 -16.03 32.96
C PRO A 254 -37.64 -16.49 33.54
N TRP A 255 -37.14 -17.68 33.17
CA TRP A 255 -35.92 -18.26 33.73
C TRP A 255 -34.88 -18.55 32.64
N ALA A 256 -34.10 -17.53 32.31
CA ALA A 256 -32.82 -17.67 31.61
C ALA A 256 -31.86 -16.55 32.07
N GLY A 257 -31.52 -16.57 33.36
CA GLY A 257 -30.43 -15.76 33.90
C GLY A 257 -29.10 -16.47 33.66
N GLY A 258 -28.46 -16.20 32.52
CA GLY A 258 -27.13 -16.74 32.24
C GLY A 258 -26.66 -16.43 30.82
N SER A 259 -25.51 -15.75 30.72
CA SER A 259 -24.71 -15.45 29.51
C SER A 259 -25.01 -14.17 28.70
N ASN A 260 -25.26 -13.04 29.37
CA ASN A 260 -25.35 -11.74 28.68
C ASN A 260 -24.06 -11.36 27.92
N MET A 261 -22.86 -11.75 28.39
CA MET A 261 -21.61 -11.41 27.69
C MET A 261 -21.44 -12.14 26.34
N ALA A 262 -21.80 -13.42 26.26
CA ALA A 262 -21.69 -14.21 25.02
C ALA A 262 -22.75 -13.79 23.98
N GLN A 263 -23.96 -13.45 24.44
CA GLN A 263 -25.02 -12.89 23.58
C GLN A 263 -24.73 -11.45 23.11
N THR A 264 -24.02 -10.63 23.91
CA THR A 264 -23.64 -9.27 23.51
C THR A 264 -22.49 -9.28 22.50
N ALA A 265 -21.51 -10.19 22.65
CA ALA A 265 -20.45 -10.39 21.66
C ALA A 265 -21.00 -10.88 20.30
N ALA A 266 -22.07 -11.68 20.31
CA ALA A 266 -22.76 -12.16 19.11
C ALA A 266 -23.53 -11.04 18.35
N GLN A 267 -23.66 -9.84 18.92
CA GLN A 267 -24.37 -8.70 18.32
C GLN A 267 -23.44 -7.60 17.77
N ILE A 268 -22.12 -7.70 18.01
CA ILE A 268 -21.17 -6.75 17.42
C ILE A 268 -21.11 -7.02 15.92
N PRO A 269 -21.40 -6.04 15.05
CA PRO A 269 -21.26 -6.26 13.61
C PRO A 269 -19.81 -6.62 13.32
N ARG A 270 -19.59 -7.76 12.65
CA ARG A 270 -18.25 -8.28 12.26
C ARG A 270 -17.28 -7.20 11.75
N PRO A 271 -17.67 -6.26 10.86
CA PRO A 271 -16.77 -5.20 10.41
C PRO A 271 -16.34 -4.20 11.51
N LEU A 272 -17.15 -4.01 12.55
CA LEU A 272 -16.79 -3.17 13.69
C LEU A 272 -15.74 -3.84 14.57
N ALA A 273 -15.87 -5.15 14.80
CA ALA A 273 -14.84 -5.93 15.48
C ALA A 273 -13.54 -5.92 14.68
N ALA A 274 -13.61 -6.11 13.36
CA ALA A 274 -12.47 -6.00 12.46
C ALA A 274 -11.80 -4.62 12.52
N LEU A 275 -12.58 -3.54 12.47
CA LEU A 275 -12.07 -2.17 12.59
C LEU A 275 -11.42 -1.92 13.96
N ALA A 276 -11.99 -2.44 15.05
CA ALA A 276 -11.40 -2.32 16.38
C ALA A 276 -10.06 -3.06 16.49
N VAL A 277 -9.95 -4.25 15.90
CA VAL A 277 -8.69 -5.02 15.83
C VAL A 277 -7.63 -4.23 15.05
N VAL A 278 -7.97 -3.69 13.88
CA VAL A 278 -7.06 -2.88 13.06
C VAL A 278 -6.65 -1.59 13.78
N ALA A 279 -7.59 -0.90 14.41
CA ALA A 279 -7.32 0.32 15.17
C ALA A 279 -6.39 0.05 16.35
N LEU A 280 -6.68 -0.99 17.15
CA LEU A 280 -5.86 -1.39 18.29
C LEU A 280 -4.44 -1.76 17.84
N ALA A 281 -4.32 -2.61 16.80
CA ALA A 281 -3.02 -2.99 16.25
C ALA A 281 -2.23 -1.76 15.78
N GLY A 282 -2.88 -0.84 15.08
CA GLY A 282 -2.28 0.40 14.58
C GLY A 282 -1.78 1.31 15.69
N LEU A 283 -2.53 1.45 16.78
CA LEU A 283 -2.11 2.23 17.95
C LEU A 283 -0.92 1.58 18.67
N LEU A 284 -0.92 0.25 18.77
CA LEU A 284 0.17 -0.52 19.38
C LEU A 284 1.42 -0.65 18.48
N THR A 285 1.42 -0.08 17.27
CA THR A 285 2.65 0.16 16.51
C THR A 285 3.51 1.27 17.13
N LEU A 286 2.91 2.14 17.97
CA LEU A 286 3.50 3.36 18.50
C LEU A 286 3.99 4.35 17.41
N SER A 287 3.54 4.20 16.17
CA SER A 287 3.82 5.12 15.07
C SER A 287 2.94 6.37 15.14
N ARG A 288 3.52 7.51 15.53
CA ARG A 288 2.80 8.81 15.60
C ARG A 288 2.19 9.21 14.24
N GLY A 289 3.00 9.11 13.18
CA GLY A 289 2.57 9.38 11.80
C GLY A 289 1.51 8.37 11.34
N GLY A 290 1.70 7.10 11.68
CA GLY A 290 0.75 6.02 11.38
C GLY A 290 -0.63 6.28 11.99
N VAL A 291 -0.69 6.65 13.27
CA VAL A 291 -1.95 7.00 13.95
C VAL A 291 -2.64 8.18 13.26
N LEU A 292 -1.90 9.24 12.90
CA LEU A 292 -2.45 10.37 12.18
C LEU A 292 -3.04 9.96 10.82
N VAL A 293 -2.31 9.13 10.06
CA VAL A 293 -2.76 8.62 8.75
C VAL A 293 -4.01 7.75 8.91
N MET A 294 -4.07 6.90 9.94
CA MET A 294 -5.24 6.08 10.23
C MET A 294 -6.48 6.92 10.59
N LEU A 295 -6.31 7.95 11.43
CA LEU A 295 -7.37 8.89 11.77
C LEU A 295 -7.85 9.66 10.54
N LEU A 296 -6.93 10.14 9.70
CA LEU A 296 -7.25 10.82 8.46
C LEU A 296 -8.01 9.91 7.49
N ALA A 297 -7.56 8.65 7.31
CA ALA A 297 -8.23 7.66 6.49
C ALA A 297 -9.66 7.38 7.00
N GLY A 298 -9.83 7.22 8.32
CA GLY A 298 -11.14 7.04 8.95
C GLY A 298 -12.06 8.25 8.78
N ALA A 299 -11.54 9.46 8.99
CA ALA A 299 -12.27 10.71 8.82
C ALA A 299 -12.71 10.89 7.37
N LEU A 300 -11.78 10.77 6.41
CA LEU A 300 -12.05 10.90 4.98
C LEU A 300 -13.09 9.87 4.52
N ALA A 301 -12.90 8.59 4.85
CA ALA A 301 -13.84 7.54 4.50
C ALA A 301 -15.24 7.81 5.08
N THR A 302 -15.31 8.15 6.37
CA THR A 302 -16.58 8.48 7.05
C THR A 302 -17.26 9.68 6.39
N THR A 303 -16.53 10.77 6.15
CA THR A 303 -17.05 11.97 5.49
C THR A 303 -17.56 11.66 4.09
N LEU A 304 -16.80 10.91 3.29
CA LEU A 304 -17.22 10.52 1.93
C LEU A 304 -18.50 9.68 1.97
N TYR A 305 -18.56 8.66 2.82
CA TYR A 305 -19.75 7.80 2.92
C TYR A 305 -20.97 8.50 3.51
N VAL A 306 -20.79 9.46 4.41
CA VAL A 306 -21.89 10.32 4.89
C VAL A 306 -22.38 11.25 3.77
N ARG A 307 -21.48 11.91 3.05
CA ARG A 307 -21.84 12.82 1.94
C ARG A 307 -22.55 12.09 0.80
N GLN A 308 -22.20 10.82 0.58
CA GLN A 308 -22.87 9.95 -0.39
C GLN A 308 -24.15 9.28 0.14
N GLY A 309 -24.55 9.55 1.39
CA GLY A 309 -25.74 8.96 2.00
C GLY A 309 -25.64 7.45 2.28
N LEU A 310 -24.44 6.88 2.20
CA LEU A 310 -24.19 5.45 2.40
C LEU A 310 -24.07 5.09 3.89
N LEU A 311 -23.63 6.01 4.75
CA LEU A 311 -23.47 5.76 6.18
C LEU A 311 -24.63 6.34 7.00
N SER A 312 -25.36 5.45 7.69
CA SER A 312 -26.51 5.84 8.53
C SER A 312 -26.09 6.54 9.83
N ARG A 313 -27.01 7.30 10.45
CA ARG A 313 -26.81 7.87 11.80
C ARG A 313 -26.44 6.81 12.84
N ARG A 314 -27.00 5.61 12.76
CA ARG A 314 -26.64 4.48 13.64
C ARG A 314 -25.19 4.05 13.39
N GLY A 315 -24.77 3.98 12.13
CA GLY A 315 -23.38 3.71 11.73
C GLY A 315 -22.38 4.71 12.34
N LEU A 316 -22.72 5.99 12.34
CA LEU A 316 -21.91 7.02 13.00
C LEU A 316 -21.77 6.81 14.51
N TRP A 317 -22.89 6.54 15.20
CA TRP A 317 -22.85 6.21 16.63
C TRP A 317 -22.04 4.94 16.92
N THR A 318 -22.12 3.93 16.06
CA THR A 318 -21.30 2.70 16.22
C THR A 318 -19.82 2.98 16.05
N LEU A 319 -19.41 3.82 15.10
CA LEU A 319 -18.02 4.24 14.93
C LEU A 319 -17.54 5.06 16.13
N GLY A 320 -18.33 6.03 16.59
CA GLY A 320 -18.01 6.84 17.76
C GLY A 320 -17.88 5.99 19.04
N GLY A 321 -18.81 5.04 19.25
CA GLY A 321 -18.74 4.09 20.36
C GLY A 321 -17.50 3.19 20.29
N ALA A 322 -17.17 2.65 19.12
CA ALA A 322 -15.96 1.83 18.96
C ALA A 322 -14.67 2.64 19.17
N ALA A 323 -14.62 3.89 18.70
CA ALA A 323 -13.49 4.78 18.96
C ALA A 323 -13.30 5.02 20.47
N LEU A 324 -14.39 5.21 21.22
CA LEU A 324 -14.35 5.36 22.68
C LEU A 324 -13.87 4.07 23.38
N VAL A 325 -14.31 2.90 22.93
CA VAL A 325 -13.83 1.60 23.47
C VAL A 325 -12.34 1.43 23.22
N VAL A 326 -11.88 1.70 22.00
CA VAL A 326 -10.45 1.63 21.66
C VAL A 326 -9.64 2.62 22.52
N ALA A 327 -10.11 3.86 22.68
CA ALA A 327 -9.49 4.84 23.57
C ALA A 327 -9.45 4.38 25.04
N GLY A 328 -10.52 3.74 25.52
CA GLY A 328 -10.56 3.14 26.85
C GLY A 328 -9.57 1.99 27.04
N LEU A 329 -9.46 1.09 26.07
CA LEU A 329 -8.50 -0.02 26.09
C LEU A 329 -7.05 0.48 26.10
N ILE A 330 -6.76 1.53 25.34
CA ILE A 330 -5.46 2.21 25.39
C ILE A 330 -5.19 2.77 26.78
N GLY A 331 -6.15 3.49 27.35
CA GLY A 331 -6.02 4.06 28.70
C GLY A 331 -5.79 3.00 29.78
N ALA A 332 -6.35 1.80 29.59
CA ALA A 332 -6.20 0.70 30.54
C ALA A 332 -4.90 -0.11 30.36
N PHE A 333 -4.45 -0.37 29.12
CA PHE A 333 -3.39 -1.35 28.83
C PHE A 333 -2.17 -0.79 28.11
N GLY A 334 -2.28 0.38 27.45
CA GLY A 334 -1.23 0.97 26.63
C GLY A 334 -0.75 2.34 27.11
N TYR A 335 -1.16 2.77 28.31
CA TYR A 335 -0.96 4.13 28.78
C TYR A 335 0.51 4.51 28.91
N GLU A 336 1.37 3.65 29.46
CA GLU A 336 2.75 4.05 29.78
C GLU A 336 3.64 4.27 28.53
N PRO A 337 3.70 3.34 27.55
CA PRO A 337 4.43 3.58 26.31
C PRO A 337 3.85 4.74 25.50
N LEU A 338 2.51 4.84 25.43
CA LEU A 338 1.84 5.91 24.71
C LEU A 338 2.01 7.28 25.39
N ARG A 339 2.10 7.33 26.72
CA ARG A 339 2.36 8.54 27.50
C ARG A 339 3.80 9.01 27.33
N ALA A 340 4.78 8.09 27.29
CA ALA A 340 6.17 8.43 26.99
C ALA A 340 6.32 9.03 25.58
N GLU A 341 5.53 8.53 24.63
CA GLU A 341 5.44 9.10 23.28
C GLU A 341 4.68 10.44 23.27
N MET A 342 3.52 10.55 23.94
CA MET A 342 2.72 11.78 24.01
C MET A 342 3.38 12.92 24.80
N SER A 343 4.18 12.63 25.83
CA SER A 343 4.94 13.65 26.56
C SER A 343 5.98 14.34 25.67
N SER A 344 6.43 13.67 24.61
CA SER A 344 7.26 14.30 23.57
C SER A 344 6.46 15.18 22.58
N TRP A 345 5.11 15.09 22.54
CA TRP A 345 4.26 16.03 21.80
C TRP A 345 4.10 17.35 22.54
N SER A 346 3.90 17.30 23.86
CA SER A 346 3.62 18.49 24.66
C SER A 346 4.84 19.40 24.86
N THR A 347 6.06 18.89 24.64
CA THR A 347 7.29 19.69 24.76
C THR A 347 7.60 20.54 23.52
N GLY A 348 6.92 20.32 22.38
CA GLY A 348 6.96 21.23 21.22
C GLY A 348 8.33 21.50 20.59
N SER A 349 9.40 20.79 20.98
CA SER A 349 10.76 21.04 20.48
C SER A 349 11.03 20.22 19.21
N LEU A 350 11.23 20.92 18.10
CA LEU A 350 11.61 20.33 16.80
C LEU A 350 12.88 19.48 16.90
N GLU A 351 13.76 19.80 17.85
CA GLU A 351 15.00 19.08 18.16
C GLU A 351 14.78 17.70 18.81
N GLN A 352 13.66 17.46 19.50
CA GLN A 352 13.33 16.13 20.05
C GLN A 352 12.55 15.26 19.06
N LEU A 353 11.87 15.86 18.07
CA LEU A 353 11.17 15.16 16.98
C LEU A 353 12.12 14.53 15.96
N ASP A 354 13.33 15.09 15.84
CA ASP A 354 14.42 14.60 15.01
C ASP A 354 15.66 14.41 15.88
N GLN A 355 15.69 13.31 16.65
CA GLN A 355 16.84 12.98 17.51
C GLN A 355 18.14 13.12 16.70
N SER A 356 19.02 14.03 17.15
CA SER A 356 20.30 14.38 16.51
C SER A 356 20.26 15.15 15.18
N SER A 357 19.08 15.63 14.74
CA SER A 357 18.85 16.32 13.46
C SER A 357 19.08 15.45 12.22
N ALA A 358 18.99 14.12 12.37
CA ALA A 358 19.31 13.16 11.33
C ALA A 358 18.44 13.33 10.07
N ARG A 359 17.12 13.52 10.22
CA ARG A 359 16.21 13.74 9.08
C ARG A 359 16.51 15.06 8.39
N ARG A 360 16.77 16.13 9.14
CA ARG A 360 17.14 17.43 8.55
C ARG A 360 18.42 17.33 7.73
N TYR A 361 19.43 16.61 8.22
CA TYR A 361 20.66 16.37 7.47
C TYR A 361 20.43 15.49 6.25
N LEU A 362 19.54 14.52 6.34
CA LEU A 362 19.19 13.64 5.24
C LEU A 362 18.43 14.38 4.14
N TRP A 363 17.47 15.22 4.50
CA TRP A 363 16.77 16.10 3.57
C TRP A 363 17.71 17.12 2.95
N PHE A 364 18.62 17.69 3.73
CA PHE A 364 19.66 18.55 3.20
C PHE A 364 20.50 17.81 2.15
N ALA A 365 20.96 16.59 2.45
CA ALA A 365 21.76 15.80 1.52
C ALA A 365 21.02 15.49 0.20
N ASN A 366 19.74 15.11 0.28
CA ASN A 366 18.94 14.85 -0.92
C ASN A 366 18.65 16.12 -1.71
N TRP A 367 18.43 17.25 -1.01
CA TRP A 367 18.32 18.55 -1.66
C TRP A 367 19.60 18.92 -2.41
N GLN A 368 20.78 18.70 -1.81
CA GLN A 368 22.07 18.94 -2.46
C GLN A 368 22.28 18.07 -3.70
N ALA A 369 21.86 16.80 -3.65
CA ALA A 369 21.87 15.92 -4.81
C ALA A 369 20.91 16.41 -5.91
N PHE A 370 19.68 16.77 -5.54
CA PHE A 370 18.67 17.28 -6.47
C PHE A 370 19.14 18.54 -7.22
N ILE A 371 19.67 19.55 -6.54
CA ILE A 371 20.08 20.80 -7.21
C ILE A 371 21.26 20.63 -8.18
N ARG A 372 22.01 19.51 -8.08
CA ARG A 372 23.13 19.16 -8.97
C ARG A 372 22.72 18.27 -10.14
N SER A 373 21.60 17.54 -10.02
CA SER A 373 20.99 16.79 -11.11
C SER A 373 19.47 17.06 -11.19
N PRO A 374 19.06 18.31 -11.47
CA PRO A 374 17.67 18.72 -11.29
C PRO A 374 16.73 18.12 -12.33
N TRP A 375 17.22 17.77 -13.53
CA TRP A 375 16.36 17.35 -14.63
C TRP A 375 15.97 15.88 -14.56
N LEU A 376 16.97 15.00 -14.47
CA LEU A 376 16.81 13.55 -14.57
C LEU A 376 17.29 12.79 -13.32
N GLY A 377 17.80 13.51 -12.31
CA GLY A 377 18.27 12.92 -11.05
C GLY A 377 19.54 12.09 -11.17
N SER A 378 19.88 11.40 -10.08
CA SER A 378 21.08 10.55 -9.97
C SER A 378 20.86 9.08 -10.37
N GLY A 379 19.64 8.71 -10.76
CA GLY A 379 19.24 7.32 -10.99
C GLY A 379 18.22 6.85 -9.96
N ALA A 380 17.18 6.13 -10.38
CA ALA A 380 16.22 5.55 -9.44
C ALA A 380 16.90 4.56 -8.49
N ASN A 381 16.52 4.60 -7.21
CA ASN A 381 17.04 3.78 -6.11
C ASN A 381 18.56 3.96 -5.89
N THR A 382 19.07 5.18 -6.04
CA THR A 382 20.48 5.57 -5.81
C THR A 382 20.67 6.40 -4.54
N HIS A 383 19.60 6.63 -3.77
CA HIS A 383 19.64 7.43 -2.55
C HIS A 383 20.82 7.03 -1.67
N ALA A 384 20.93 5.74 -1.32
CA ALA A 384 21.94 5.18 -0.42
C ALA A 384 23.38 5.46 -0.91
N ASP A 385 23.59 5.50 -2.22
CA ASP A 385 24.90 5.75 -2.85
C ASP A 385 25.26 7.25 -2.86
N VAL A 386 24.26 8.13 -3.02
CA VAL A 386 24.49 9.56 -3.29
C VAL A 386 24.39 10.43 -2.06
N TYR A 387 23.49 10.13 -1.12
CA TYR A 387 23.24 11.01 0.04
C TYR A 387 24.50 11.17 0.92
N GLN A 388 25.35 10.14 0.97
CA GLN A 388 26.53 10.09 1.84
C GLN A 388 27.53 11.20 1.51
N ALA A 389 27.64 11.58 0.22
CA ALA A 389 28.54 12.66 -0.21
C ALA A 389 28.16 14.03 0.38
N TYR A 390 26.90 14.20 0.78
CA TYR A 390 26.36 15.46 1.29
C TYR A 390 25.93 15.39 2.75
N TYR A 391 26.00 14.21 3.37
CA TYR A 391 25.57 14.02 4.74
C TYR A 391 26.61 14.61 5.70
N PRO A 392 26.30 15.66 6.50
CA PRO A 392 27.32 16.46 7.18
C PRO A 392 28.02 15.79 8.38
N ARG A 393 27.67 14.55 8.72
CA ARG A 393 28.16 13.86 9.93
C ARG A 393 28.47 12.40 9.62
N PHE A 394 29.47 11.85 10.28
CA PHE A 394 29.64 10.41 10.25
C PHE A 394 28.45 9.71 10.95
N TRP A 395 27.87 8.71 10.29
CA TRP A 395 26.83 7.87 10.87
C TRP A 395 27.18 6.39 10.58
N PRO A 396 27.20 5.53 11.60
CA PRO A 396 27.67 4.14 11.45
C PRO A 396 26.67 3.22 10.75
N LEU A 397 25.44 3.69 10.54
CA LEU A 397 24.38 2.98 9.83
C LEU A 397 24.10 3.68 8.50
N GLU A 398 23.75 2.92 7.48
CA GLU A 398 23.34 3.46 6.20
C GLU A 398 21.85 3.80 6.21
N TYR A 399 21.50 4.99 5.73
CA TYR A 399 20.11 5.36 5.45
C TYR A 399 19.73 4.85 4.07
N GLN A 400 18.73 3.98 4.03
CA GLN A 400 18.23 3.39 2.79
C GLN A 400 17.26 4.34 2.05
N HIS A 401 16.67 5.31 2.77
CA HIS A 401 15.69 6.27 2.24
C HIS A 401 15.78 7.61 2.95
N ALA A 402 15.31 8.67 2.29
CA ALA A 402 15.37 10.05 2.77
C ALA A 402 14.33 10.39 3.86
N ASP A 403 13.47 9.44 4.25
CA ASP A 403 12.27 9.68 5.08
C ASP A 403 11.30 10.75 4.48
N ASN A 404 11.52 11.16 3.23
CA ASN A 404 10.69 12.07 2.46
C ASN A 404 10.67 11.60 1.00
N GLY A 405 9.64 10.84 0.63
CA GLY A 405 9.54 10.20 -0.68
C GLY A 405 9.51 11.16 -1.86
N TYR A 406 8.98 12.38 -1.70
CA TYR A 406 8.97 13.37 -2.79
C TYR A 406 10.37 13.94 -3.04
N LEU A 407 11.12 14.19 -1.96
CA LEU A 407 12.47 14.73 -2.07
C LEU A 407 13.45 13.65 -2.57
N GLU A 408 13.30 12.41 -2.12
CA GLU A 408 14.04 11.26 -2.65
C GLU A 408 13.76 11.07 -4.14
N LEU A 409 12.49 11.04 -4.53
CA LEU A 409 12.09 10.93 -5.93
C LEU A 409 12.67 12.07 -6.77
N ALA A 410 12.65 13.31 -6.26
CA ALA A 410 13.25 14.45 -6.93
C ALA A 410 14.78 14.28 -7.09
N ALA A 411 15.49 13.85 -6.04
CA ALA A 411 16.94 13.63 -6.11
C ALA A 411 17.31 12.52 -7.10
N GLU A 412 16.53 11.44 -7.14
CA GLU A 412 16.81 10.25 -7.94
C GLU A 412 16.35 10.36 -9.40
N THR A 413 15.28 11.10 -9.67
CA THR A 413 14.63 11.17 -11.00
C THR A 413 14.42 12.58 -11.54
N GLY A 414 14.84 13.59 -10.79
CA GLY A 414 14.71 14.99 -11.14
C GLY A 414 13.27 15.50 -11.17
N VAL A 415 13.09 16.72 -11.67
CA VAL A 415 11.76 17.34 -11.85
C VAL A 415 10.90 16.56 -12.83
N VAL A 416 11.50 15.83 -13.78
CA VAL A 416 10.75 15.01 -14.74
C VAL A 416 10.07 13.86 -14.02
N GLY A 417 10.79 13.06 -13.23
CA GLY A 417 10.18 11.94 -12.52
C GLY A 417 9.22 12.37 -11.41
N LEU A 418 9.55 13.44 -10.67
CA LEU A 418 8.61 14.04 -9.70
C LEU A 418 7.32 14.51 -10.39
N GLY A 419 7.44 15.21 -11.52
CA GLY A 419 6.28 15.68 -12.29
C GLY A 419 5.40 14.53 -12.79
N LEU A 420 6.01 13.45 -13.30
CA LEU A 420 5.29 12.25 -13.71
C LEU A 420 4.54 11.60 -12.56
N ALA A 421 5.16 11.49 -11.38
CA ALA A 421 4.50 10.95 -10.19
C ALA A 421 3.31 11.81 -9.73
N LEU A 422 3.45 13.15 -9.75
CA LEU A 422 2.34 14.06 -9.43
C LEU A 422 1.17 13.90 -10.41
N VAL A 423 1.45 13.78 -11.71
CA VAL A 423 0.41 13.51 -12.74
C VAL A 423 -0.32 12.19 -12.48
N VAL A 424 0.38 11.16 -12.02
CA VAL A 424 -0.25 9.86 -11.70
C VAL A 424 -1.10 9.95 -10.41
N LEU A 425 -0.70 10.79 -9.45
CA LEU A 425 -1.43 10.98 -8.19
C LEU A 425 -2.69 11.84 -8.35
N GLY A 426 -2.76 12.71 -9.36
CA GLY A 426 -3.92 13.54 -9.70
C GLY A 426 -3.74 14.99 -9.32
#